data_AF-A0A412N6K1-F1
#
_entry.id   AF-A0A412N6K1-F1
#
_cell.length_a   1.000
_cell.length_b   1.000
_cell.length_c   1.000
_cell.angle_alpha   90.00
_cell.angle_beta   90.00
_cell.angle_gamma   90.00
#
_symmetry.space_group_name_H-M   'P 1'
#
loop_
_entity.id
_entity.type
_entity.pdbx_description
1 polymer ?
#
loop_
_entity_poly.entity_id
_entity_poly.type
_entity_poly.pdbx_seq_one_letter_code
_entity_poly.pdbx_strand_id
1 'polypeptide(L)'
;MKEDWLKFKKYPHIGKPLTSSNDKIWVKNYVQNPQNIIRHKFVPLLHRVLTQRKFRADESAIKNASGKRNRVNKGRKERHIYYPSHLDSIIYSYYNSILVQAYEEYLSTKDYVDVAVAYRKIPKDDMQNGNKCNIEFAADAFQFIINNKHRKLSVIVADVTSFFDNLDHRLLHKQWKKILNIADLPADHYAIYKNLVDFKYVNENELFKRFRHKLIVERHKANDASSIELKRKSVSKIYHLRHENVVSFCYADEFFREATDLIRTDKPFNKQIREKQGKLDKKGIPQGTPLSATLANIYMLDFDAKIYAEASKPDKNVYYQRYSDDLILVCDQDDEKFFYDLIREEIENKANLEIQESKTHIYRYELDRNNVLTGGIVKDGIVQTNKQLEYLGFVFDGDKVKVKASGLSKFYRNMKRSFRRGVHFAKQAHIPSNSLFERRLYKRFTHLGAKRRLRWIADSSSTTGYRRTTLYDWGNFISYLNKADSVMARINHSNNIVRQYRKVWKNFHMLKKLAYKEIEESKP
;
A
#
# COMPACT_ATOMS: atom_id res chain seq x y z
N MET A 1 -0.13 -22.32 -15.36
CA MET A 1 -0.16 -21.10 -14.51
C MET A 1 -0.78 -21.43 -13.16
N LYS A 2 -0.15 -21.10 -12.02
CA LYS A 2 -0.87 -21.15 -10.73
C LYS A 2 -2.01 -20.13 -10.78
N GLU A 3 -3.21 -20.51 -10.35
CA GLU A 3 -4.44 -19.68 -10.39
C GLU A 3 -4.42 -18.54 -9.35
N ASP A 4 -3.27 -17.87 -9.17
CA ASP A 4 -3.02 -16.85 -8.14
C ASP A 4 -3.91 -15.60 -8.32
N TRP A 5 -4.50 -15.43 -9.50
CA TRP A 5 -5.44 -14.35 -9.85
C TRP A 5 -6.84 -14.58 -9.28
N LEU A 6 -7.27 -15.83 -9.05
CA LEU A 6 -8.61 -16.16 -8.59
C LEU A 6 -8.74 -16.03 -7.07
N LYS A 7 -9.03 -14.81 -6.60
CA LYS A 7 -9.13 -14.49 -5.16
C LYS A 7 -10.45 -13.81 -4.83
N PHE A 8 -11.36 -14.56 -4.19
CA PHE A 8 -12.63 -14.05 -3.69
C PHE A 8 -12.44 -12.97 -2.62
N LYS A 9 -13.09 -11.83 -2.83
CA LYS A 9 -13.05 -10.69 -1.92
C LYS A 9 -14.17 -10.80 -0.87
N LYS A 10 -13.90 -10.30 0.34
CA LYS A 10 -14.79 -10.42 1.50
C LYS A 10 -15.41 -9.10 1.99
N TYR A 11 -15.14 -8.00 1.30
CA TYR A 11 -15.76 -6.73 1.66
C TYR A 11 -17.18 -6.67 1.10
N PRO A 12 -18.14 -6.04 1.80
CA PRO A 12 -19.44 -5.73 1.23
C PRO A 12 -19.31 -4.88 -0.03
N HIS A 13 -20.09 -5.23 -1.05
CA HIS A 13 -20.22 -4.49 -2.31
C HIS A 13 -21.64 -4.64 -2.87
N ILE A 14 -21.95 -3.99 -3.99
CA ILE A 14 -23.09 -4.31 -4.86
C ILE A 14 -22.86 -5.67 -5.53
N GLY A 15 -23.89 -6.51 -5.58
CA GLY A 15 -23.88 -7.82 -6.23
C GLY A 15 -23.85 -8.98 -5.24
N LYS A 16 -24.04 -10.20 -5.77
CA LYS A 16 -23.99 -11.43 -4.98
C LYS A 16 -22.54 -11.73 -4.57
N PRO A 17 -22.28 -12.10 -3.30
CA PRO A 17 -20.96 -12.55 -2.88
C PRO A 17 -20.55 -13.82 -3.64
N LEU A 18 -19.26 -13.88 -3.99
CA LEU A 18 -18.65 -15.06 -4.60
C LEU A 18 -17.90 -15.86 -3.53
N THR A 19 -18.13 -17.17 -3.52
CA THR A 19 -17.68 -18.12 -2.50
C THR A 19 -16.88 -19.29 -3.10
N SER A 20 -16.09 -20.00 -2.28
CA SER A 20 -14.88 -20.65 -2.80
C SER A 20 -15.04 -21.94 -3.58
N SER A 21 -16.04 -22.78 -3.30
CA SER A 21 -16.10 -24.12 -3.92
C SER A 21 -16.98 -24.14 -5.16
N ASN A 22 -18.19 -23.60 -5.05
CA ASN A 22 -19.20 -23.68 -6.11
C ASN A 22 -19.02 -22.61 -7.19
N ASP A 23 -18.52 -21.42 -6.81
CA ASP A 23 -18.38 -20.34 -7.79
C ASP A 23 -17.11 -20.44 -8.64
N LYS A 24 -16.12 -21.21 -8.19
CA LYS A 24 -14.79 -21.25 -8.80
C LYS A 24 -14.83 -21.63 -10.28
N ILE A 25 -15.57 -22.69 -10.61
CA ILE A 25 -15.60 -23.27 -11.97
C ILE A 25 -16.26 -22.29 -12.95
N TRP A 26 -17.48 -21.83 -12.63
CA TRP A 26 -18.19 -20.94 -13.54
C TRP A 26 -17.51 -19.57 -13.65
N VAL A 27 -16.97 -19.00 -12.56
CA VAL A 27 -16.24 -17.72 -12.60
C VAL A 27 -15.02 -17.84 -13.48
N LYS A 28 -14.28 -18.95 -13.38
CA LYS A 28 -13.12 -19.20 -14.23
C LYS A 28 -13.52 -19.24 -15.71
N ASN A 29 -14.52 -20.06 -16.05
CA ASN A 29 -15.01 -20.16 -17.43
C ASN A 29 -15.55 -18.82 -17.95
N TYR A 30 -16.20 -18.04 -17.08
CA TYR A 30 -16.72 -16.72 -17.42
C TYR A 30 -15.59 -15.74 -17.76
N VAL A 31 -14.61 -15.62 -16.87
CA VAL A 31 -13.55 -14.60 -16.96
C VAL A 31 -12.52 -14.90 -18.05
N GLN A 32 -12.25 -16.18 -18.33
CA GLN A 32 -11.29 -16.58 -19.37
C GLN A 32 -11.84 -16.46 -20.79
N ASN A 33 -13.15 -16.24 -20.97
CA ASN A 33 -13.76 -16.09 -22.29
C ASN A 33 -13.85 -14.59 -22.67
N PRO A 34 -13.10 -14.13 -23.69
CA PRO A 34 -13.11 -12.73 -24.15
C PRO A 34 -14.51 -12.21 -24.49
N GLN A 35 -15.38 -13.04 -25.09
CA GLN A 35 -16.73 -12.63 -25.48
C GLN A 35 -17.61 -12.26 -24.28
N ASN A 36 -17.40 -12.92 -23.15
CA ASN A 36 -18.09 -12.56 -21.90
C ASN A 36 -17.62 -11.20 -21.40
N ILE A 37 -16.33 -10.90 -21.52
CA ILE A 37 -15.74 -9.64 -21.06
C ILE A 37 -16.17 -8.46 -21.93
N ILE A 38 -16.23 -8.65 -23.25
CA ILE A 38 -16.75 -7.64 -24.20
C ILE A 38 -18.18 -7.23 -23.82
N ARG A 39 -19.01 -8.20 -23.42
CA ARG A 39 -20.43 -7.99 -23.05
C ARG A 39 -20.63 -7.70 -21.55
N HIS A 40 -19.57 -7.73 -20.75
CA HIS A 40 -19.67 -7.64 -19.30
C HIS A 40 -20.13 -6.24 -18.86
N LYS A 41 -21.17 -6.21 -18.03
CA LYS A 41 -21.69 -4.97 -17.45
C LYS A 41 -21.03 -4.72 -16.09
N PHE A 42 -19.95 -3.94 -16.10
CA PHE A 42 -19.29 -3.51 -14.88
C PHE A 42 -20.23 -2.73 -13.98
N VAL A 43 -20.13 -2.98 -12.67
CA VAL A 43 -20.89 -2.22 -11.68
C VAL A 43 -20.03 -1.07 -11.13
N PRO A 44 -20.64 0.02 -10.64
CA PRO A 44 -19.88 1.13 -10.08
C PRO A 44 -18.94 0.68 -8.95
N LEU A 45 -17.71 1.21 -8.94
CA LEU A 45 -16.75 0.97 -7.88
C LEU A 45 -17.25 1.52 -6.54
N LEU A 46 -16.95 0.85 -5.44
CA LEU A 46 -17.23 1.35 -4.10
C LEU A 46 -16.12 2.30 -3.64
N HIS A 47 -16.44 3.58 -3.55
CA HIS A 47 -15.52 4.61 -3.07
C HIS A 47 -15.51 4.68 -1.53
N ARG A 48 -14.30 4.54 -0.96
CA ARG A 48 -13.99 4.70 0.46
C ARG A 48 -12.88 5.72 0.67
N VAL A 49 -13.01 6.56 1.69
CA VAL A 49 -11.97 7.50 2.10
C VAL A 49 -11.22 6.97 3.32
N LEU A 50 -9.94 6.61 3.14
CA LEU A 50 -9.06 6.24 4.23
C LEU A 50 -8.39 7.49 4.82
N THR A 51 -8.57 7.73 6.11
CA THR A 51 -7.98 8.91 6.76
C THR A 51 -6.81 8.55 7.68
N GLN A 52 -5.72 9.31 7.59
CA GLN A 52 -4.56 9.18 8.46
C GLN A 52 -4.22 10.51 9.11
N ARG A 53 -4.22 10.56 10.45
CA ARG A 53 -3.77 11.74 11.21
C ARG A 53 -2.28 11.99 10.98
N LYS A 54 -1.92 13.22 10.62
CA LYS A 54 -0.53 13.66 10.46
C LYS A 54 -0.11 14.56 11.61
N PHE A 55 0.94 14.14 12.32
CA PHE A 55 1.61 14.97 13.32
C PHE A 55 2.96 15.41 12.79
N ARG A 56 3.19 16.72 12.71
CA ARG A 56 4.46 17.31 12.28
C ARG A 56 5.05 18.14 13.42
N ALA A 57 6.37 18.26 13.43
CA ALA A 57 7.00 19.26 14.28
C ALA A 57 6.45 20.63 13.87
N ASP A 58 6.07 21.41 14.86
CA ASP A 58 5.76 22.82 14.66
C ASP A 58 7.08 23.56 14.48
N GLU A 59 7.31 24.15 13.31
CA GLU A 59 8.63 24.70 12.98
C GLU A 59 8.92 26.04 13.66
N SER A 60 7.87 26.76 14.08
CA SER A 60 7.97 27.97 14.89
C SER A 60 8.13 27.68 16.39
N ALA A 61 7.86 26.45 16.85
CA ALA A 61 7.94 26.12 18.27
C ALA A 61 9.39 25.97 18.76
N ILE A 62 9.64 26.46 19.98
CA ILE A 62 10.90 26.28 20.70
C ILE A 62 11.15 24.78 20.95
N LYS A 63 12.42 24.38 20.86
CA LYS A 63 12.83 23.01 21.21
C LYS A 63 12.72 22.83 22.72
N ASN A 64 12.13 21.72 23.16
CA ASN A 64 12.15 21.35 24.58
C ASN A 64 13.56 20.94 25.05
N ALA A 65 13.73 20.67 26.35
CA ALA A 65 15.00 20.23 26.95
C ALA A 65 15.63 18.99 26.30
N SER A 66 14.84 18.19 25.55
CA SER A 66 15.34 17.04 24.78
C SER A 66 15.70 17.37 23.32
N GLY A 67 15.79 18.66 22.98
CA GLY A 67 16.09 19.16 21.64
C GLY A 67 14.96 18.99 20.62
N LYS A 68 13.73 18.69 21.06
CA LYS A 68 12.60 18.35 20.18
C LYS A 68 11.55 19.44 20.18
N ARG A 69 11.04 19.77 19.00
CA ARG A 69 9.89 20.68 18.85
C ARG A 69 8.59 19.95 19.16
N ASN A 70 7.61 20.70 19.67
CA ASN A 70 6.24 20.23 19.86
C ASN A 70 5.66 19.77 18.52
N ARG A 71 4.80 18.74 18.58
CA ARG A 71 4.18 18.16 17.37
C ARG A 71 2.70 18.47 17.32
N VAL A 72 2.30 19.22 16.30
CA VAL A 72 0.91 19.62 16.06
C VAL A 72 0.21 18.71 15.04
N ASN A 73 -1.10 18.59 15.18
CA ASN A 73 -1.95 17.85 14.25
C ASN A 73 -2.22 18.69 13.00
N LYS A 74 -1.53 18.42 11.88
CA LYS A 74 -1.73 19.11 10.59
C LYS A 74 -2.91 18.53 9.79
N GLY A 75 -3.98 18.14 10.48
CA GLY A 75 -5.17 17.54 9.86
C GLY A 75 -5.05 16.06 9.46
N ARG A 76 -6.05 15.60 8.70
CA ARG A 76 -6.16 14.22 8.21
C ARG A 76 -5.68 14.16 6.76
N LYS A 77 -4.73 13.27 6.45
CA LYS A 77 -4.44 12.88 5.05
C LYS A 77 -5.54 11.93 4.62
N GLU A 78 -6.32 12.34 3.63
CA GLU A 78 -7.33 11.50 2.99
C GLU A 78 -6.69 10.70 1.85
N ARG A 79 -7.20 9.49 1.61
CA ARG A 79 -6.86 8.66 0.46
C ARG A 79 -8.16 8.06 -0.07
N HIS A 80 -8.50 8.44 -1.29
CA HIS A 80 -9.66 7.94 -2.02
C HIS A 80 -9.31 6.57 -2.61
N ILE A 81 -10.06 5.54 -2.24
CA ILE A 81 -9.86 4.16 -2.72
C ILE A 81 -11.17 3.66 -3.31
N TYR A 82 -11.07 3.03 -4.47
CA TYR A 82 -12.18 2.53 -5.26
C TYR A 82 -12.08 1.00 -5.35
N TYR A 83 -13.00 0.31 -4.69
CA TYR A 83 -13.04 -1.15 -4.68
C TYR A 83 -13.97 -1.64 -5.77
N PRO A 84 -13.54 -2.58 -6.64
CA PRO A 84 -14.43 -3.23 -7.60
C PRO A 84 -15.43 -4.17 -6.93
N SER A 85 -16.43 -4.62 -7.69
CA SER A 85 -17.30 -5.72 -7.28
C SER A 85 -16.52 -7.03 -7.11
N HIS A 86 -17.16 -8.05 -6.54
CA HIS A 86 -16.52 -9.36 -6.38
C HIS A 86 -16.11 -9.99 -7.71
N LEU A 87 -16.99 -9.95 -8.72
CA LEU A 87 -16.70 -10.50 -10.06
C LEU A 87 -15.73 -9.58 -10.82
N ASP A 88 -15.97 -8.27 -10.83
CA ASP A 88 -15.14 -7.28 -11.50
C ASP A 88 -13.70 -7.31 -10.94
N SER A 89 -13.55 -7.55 -9.63
CA SER A 89 -12.23 -7.73 -9.03
C SER A 89 -11.50 -8.96 -9.57
N ILE A 90 -12.20 -10.03 -9.93
CA ILE A 90 -11.59 -11.24 -10.46
C ILE A 90 -11.25 -11.04 -11.94
N ILE A 91 -12.14 -10.39 -12.71
CA ILE A 91 -11.87 -9.95 -14.09
C ILE A 91 -10.58 -9.12 -14.12
N TYR A 92 -10.49 -8.05 -13.33
CA TYR A 92 -9.27 -7.26 -13.24
C TYR A 92 -8.05 -8.06 -12.81
N SER A 93 -8.20 -9.02 -11.89
CA SER A 93 -7.06 -9.85 -11.46
C SER A 93 -6.56 -10.78 -12.57
N TYR A 94 -7.47 -11.31 -13.41
CA TYR A 94 -7.13 -12.14 -14.56
C TYR A 94 -6.37 -11.34 -15.62
N TYR A 95 -6.91 -10.20 -16.04
CA TYR A 95 -6.22 -9.31 -16.98
C TYR A 95 -4.90 -8.79 -16.41
N ASN A 96 -4.83 -8.55 -15.10
CA ASN A 96 -3.57 -8.21 -14.46
C ASN A 96 -2.55 -9.34 -14.58
N SER A 97 -2.95 -10.60 -14.51
CA SER A 97 -2.01 -11.72 -14.70
C SER A 97 -1.44 -11.78 -16.12
N ILE A 98 -2.26 -11.50 -17.13
CA ILE A 98 -1.83 -11.37 -18.53
C ILE A 98 -0.82 -10.22 -18.67
N LEU A 99 -1.15 -9.05 -18.15
CA LEU A 99 -0.28 -7.87 -18.27
C LEU A 99 1.01 -7.99 -17.48
N VAL A 100 0.98 -8.60 -16.29
CA VAL A 100 2.20 -8.86 -15.52
C VAL A 100 3.11 -9.79 -16.31
N GLN A 101 2.57 -10.86 -16.90
CA GLN A 101 3.37 -11.76 -17.72
C GLN A 101 3.99 -11.01 -18.91
N ALA A 102 3.18 -10.30 -19.70
CA ALA A 102 3.65 -9.54 -20.85
C ALA A 102 4.65 -8.43 -20.47
N TYR A 103 4.46 -7.77 -19.34
CA TYR A 103 5.38 -6.75 -18.83
C TYR A 103 6.75 -7.34 -18.44
N GLU A 104 6.78 -8.47 -17.74
CA GLU A 104 8.04 -9.14 -17.38
C GLU A 104 8.75 -9.71 -18.63
N GLU A 105 8.00 -10.29 -19.57
CA GLU A 105 8.53 -10.74 -20.87
C GLU A 105 9.13 -9.56 -21.66
N TYR A 106 8.41 -8.44 -21.76
CA TYR A 106 8.90 -7.22 -22.41
C TYR A 106 10.20 -6.72 -21.75
N LEU A 107 10.25 -6.66 -20.41
CA LEU A 107 11.44 -6.18 -19.69
C LEU A 107 12.62 -7.14 -19.74
N SER A 108 12.42 -8.45 -19.91
CA SER A 108 13.51 -9.44 -19.91
C SER A 108 14.57 -9.20 -20.99
N THR A 109 14.24 -8.42 -22.03
CA THR A 109 15.13 -8.05 -23.13
C THR A 109 15.68 -6.63 -23.02
N LYS A 110 15.48 -5.96 -21.87
CA LYS A 110 15.83 -4.55 -21.68
C LYS A 110 16.89 -4.41 -20.60
N ASP A 111 17.87 -3.55 -20.85
CA ASP A 111 18.98 -3.28 -19.92
C ASP A 111 18.48 -2.66 -18.59
N TYR A 112 17.33 -1.97 -18.63
CA TYR A 112 16.71 -1.33 -17.47
C TYR A 112 15.74 -2.25 -16.69
N VAL A 113 15.84 -3.58 -16.85
CA VAL A 113 14.96 -4.57 -16.20
C VAL A 113 14.89 -4.41 -14.68
N ASP A 114 15.96 -3.98 -14.02
CA ASP A 114 16.04 -3.91 -12.55
C ASP A 114 15.63 -2.55 -11.94
N VAL A 115 15.28 -1.56 -12.78
CA VAL A 115 14.99 -0.20 -12.32
C VAL A 115 13.65 -0.10 -11.59
N ALA A 116 12.59 -0.60 -12.20
CA ALA A 116 11.22 -0.50 -11.69
C ALA A 116 10.94 -1.68 -10.75
N VAL A 117 11.03 -1.47 -9.43
CA VAL A 117 11.06 -2.58 -8.46
C VAL A 117 9.72 -2.88 -7.76
N ALA A 118 8.80 -1.92 -7.74
CA ALA A 118 7.54 -2.10 -7.01
C ALA A 118 6.59 -3.10 -7.68
N TYR A 119 5.86 -3.87 -6.86
CA TYR A 119 4.81 -4.81 -7.28
C TYR A 119 5.26 -5.97 -8.20
N ARG A 120 6.56 -6.17 -8.37
CA ARG A 120 7.15 -7.26 -9.14
C ARG A 120 7.69 -8.38 -8.25
N LYS A 121 7.92 -9.54 -8.84
CA LYS A 121 8.51 -10.71 -8.17
C LYS A 121 10.00 -10.78 -8.50
N ILE A 122 10.79 -9.87 -7.92
CA ILE A 122 12.24 -9.83 -8.11
C ILE A 122 12.91 -10.79 -7.12
N PRO A 123 13.65 -11.83 -7.57
CA PRO A 123 14.33 -12.77 -6.69
C PRO A 123 15.36 -12.10 -5.78
N LYS A 124 15.73 -12.80 -4.71
CA LYS A 124 16.86 -12.39 -3.86
C LYS A 124 18.16 -13.00 -4.38
N ASP A 125 19.25 -12.27 -4.23
CA ASP A 125 20.58 -12.70 -4.66
C ASP A 125 21.11 -13.85 -3.77
N ASP A 126 20.77 -13.84 -2.48
CA ASP A 126 21.44 -14.66 -1.45
C ASP A 126 20.65 -15.92 -1.01
N MET A 127 19.46 -16.19 -1.57
CA MET A 127 18.59 -17.26 -1.08
C MET A 127 17.93 -18.05 -2.22
N GLN A 128 17.99 -19.39 -2.13
CA GLN A 128 17.22 -20.32 -2.97
C GLN A 128 15.69 -20.10 -2.94
N ASN A 129 15.16 -19.24 -2.03
CA ASN A 129 13.73 -18.96 -1.94
C ASN A 129 13.41 -17.54 -1.45
N GLY A 130 12.64 -16.80 -2.26
CA GLY A 130 11.98 -15.55 -1.86
C GLY A 130 12.23 -14.39 -2.83
N ASN A 131 11.38 -13.37 -2.73
CA ASN A 131 11.52 -12.13 -3.52
C ASN A 131 11.96 -10.96 -2.63
N LYS A 132 12.67 -10.00 -3.20
CA LYS A 132 12.97 -8.70 -2.58
C LYS A 132 11.66 -7.99 -2.22
N CYS A 133 11.66 -7.24 -1.12
CA CYS A 133 10.59 -6.31 -0.78
C CYS A 133 11.17 -4.92 -0.51
N ASN A 134 10.33 -3.98 -0.09
CA ASN A 134 10.72 -2.60 0.18
C ASN A 134 11.92 -2.44 1.16
N ILE A 135 12.22 -3.46 1.97
CA ILE A 135 13.37 -3.45 2.90
C ILE A 135 14.65 -3.68 2.11
N GLU A 136 14.68 -4.73 1.29
CA GLU A 136 15.82 -5.07 0.43
C GLU A 136 16.11 -3.93 -0.57
N PHE A 137 15.09 -3.38 -1.25
CA PHE A 137 15.29 -2.26 -2.19
C PHE A 137 15.79 -0.97 -1.54
N ALA A 138 15.49 -0.74 -0.26
CA ALA A 138 16.08 0.38 0.48
C ALA A 138 17.54 0.08 0.83
N ALA A 139 17.84 -1.16 1.23
CA ALA A 139 19.18 -1.59 1.55
C ALA A 139 20.10 -1.57 0.34
N ASP A 140 19.61 -1.86 -0.86
CA ASP A 140 20.39 -1.81 -2.10
C ASP A 140 20.81 -0.37 -2.42
N ALA A 141 19.88 0.59 -2.35
CA ALA A 141 20.19 2.02 -2.52
C ALA A 141 21.20 2.54 -1.47
N PHE A 142 21.03 2.20 -0.19
CA PHE A 142 21.99 2.62 0.85
C PHE A 142 23.35 1.94 0.71
N GLN A 143 23.37 0.67 0.28
CA GLN A 143 24.62 -0.05 0.04
C GLN A 143 25.40 0.58 -1.12
N PHE A 144 24.72 1.03 -2.17
CA PHE A 144 25.37 1.77 -3.26
C PHE A 144 26.08 3.03 -2.75
N ILE A 145 25.44 3.81 -1.88
CA ILE A 145 26.06 5.00 -1.27
C ILE A 145 27.32 4.61 -0.48
N ILE A 146 27.26 3.54 0.32
CA ILE A 146 28.40 3.09 1.14
C ILE A 146 29.55 2.60 0.28
N ASN A 147 29.27 1.81 -0.75
CA ASN A 147 30.28 1.28 -1.67
C ASN A 147 30.98 2.41 -2.45
N ASN A 148 30.28 3.53 -2.66
CA ASN A 148 30.78 4.70 -3.38
C ASN A 148 31.17 5.86 -2.47
N LYS A 149 31.33 5.64 -1.16
CA LYS A 149 31.58 6.71 -0.18
C LYS A 149 32.86 7.53 -0.42
N HIS A 150 33.79 7.03 -1.23
CA HIS A 150 35.02 7.73 -1.60
C HIS A 150 34.76 8.91 -2.56
N ARG A 151 33.58 8.96 -3.19
CA ARG A 151 33.10 10.03 -4.05
C ARG A 151 32.28 11.05 -3.28
N LYS A 152 32.12 12.25 -3.84
CA LYS A 152 31.14 13.22 -3.39
C LYS A 152 29.79 12.89 -4.01
N LEU A 153 28.86 12.39 -3.21
CA LEU A 153 27.60 11.85 -3.71
C LEU A 153 26.42 12.79 -3.48
N SER A 154 25.54 12.85 -4.48
CA SER A 154 24.21 13.43 -4.40
C SER A 154 23.14 12.34 -4.53
N VAL A 155 22.13 12.42 -3.66
CA VAL A 155 20.97 11.54 -3.66
C VAL A 155 19.72 12.36 -3.92
N ILE A 156 19.11 12.14 -5.07
CA ILE A 156 17.85 12.78 -5.49
C ILE A 156 16.72 11.82 -5.14
N VAL A 157 15.81 12.25 -4.27
CA VAL A 157 14.57 11.53 -3.94
C VAL A 157 13.40 12.34 -4.45
N ALA A 158 12.68 11.82 -5.45
CA ALA A 158 11.54 12.48 -6.06
C ALA A 158 10.23 11.73 -5.80
N ASP A 159 9.13 12.49 -5.68
CA ASP A 159 7.75 12.00 -5.48
C ASP A 159 6.84 12.67 -6.52
N VAL A 160 6.02 11.86 -7.19
CA VAL A 160 5.09 12.35 -8.23
C VAL A 160 3.74 12.73 -7.63
N THR A 161 3.25 13.94 -7.95
CA THR A 161 1.99 14.46 -7.39
C THR A 161 0.79 13.64 -7.87
N SER A 162 0.04 13.08 -6.91
CA SER A 162 -1.22 12.37 -7.16
C SER A 162 -1.15 11.41 -8.36
N PHE A 163 -0.08 10.61 -8.41
CA PHE A 163 0.31 9.77 -9.55
C PHE A 163 -0.87 9.07 -10.26
N PHE A 164 -1.68 8.31 -9.52
CA PHE A 164 -2.81 7.57 -10.09
C PHE A 164 -3.92 8.48 -10.64
N ASP A 165 -4.11 9.67 -10.08
CA ASP A 165 -5.16 10.61 -10.50
C ASP A 165 -4.78 11.37 -11.77
N ASN A 166 -3.48 11.40 -12.11
CA ASN A 166 -2.93 12.23 -13.19
C ASN A 166 -2.45 11.46 -14.42
N LEU A 167 -2.52 10.12 -14.45
CA LEU A 167 -2.09 9.32 -15.60
C LEU A 167 -2.81 9.74 -16.90
N ASP A 168 -2.04 10.03 -17.93
CA ASP A 168 -2.56 10.33 -19.27
C ASP A 168 -3.15 9.07 -19.92
N HIS A 169 -4.41 9.14 -20.34
CA HIS A 169 -5.11 7.98 -20.88
C HIS A 169 -4.51 7.52 -22.22
N ARG A 170 -4.11 8.46 -23.10
CA ARG A 170 -3.54 8.13 -24.41
C ARG A 170 -2.18 7.46 -24.25
N LEU A 171 -1.35 7.98 -23.35
CA LEU A 171 -0.06 7.36 -23.03
C LEU A 171 -0.25 5.97 -22.42
N LEU A 172 -1.17 5.82 -21.46
CA LEU A 172 -1.46 4.52 -20.86
C LEU A 172 -1.91 3.50 -21.91
N HIS A 173 -2.81 3.90 -22.83
CA HIS A 173 -3.25 3.06 -23.94
C HIS A 173 -2.07 2.65 -24.83
N LYS A 174 -1.19 3.60 -25.19
CA LYS A 174 0.01 3.33 -25.98
C LYS A 174 0.93 2.32 -25.29
N GLN A 175 1.23 2.50 -24.00
CA GLN A 175 2.11 1.58 -23.27
C GLN A 175 1.49 0.19 -23.09
N TRP A 176 0.17 0.11 -22.91
CA TRP A 176 -0.55 -1.15 -22.84
C TRP A 176 -0.39 -1.95 -24.15
N LYS A 177 -0.55 -1.30 -25.31
CA LYS A 177 -0.30 -1.92 -26.62
C LYS A 177 1.15 -2.34 -26.80
N LYS A 178 2.08 -1.50 -26.35
CA LYS A 178 3.53 -1.74 -26.44
C LYS A 178 3.94 -3.03 -25.75
N ILE A 179 3.51 -3.25 -24.51
CA ILE A 179 3.90 -4.47 -23.77
C ILE A 179 3.26 -5.75 -24.31
N LEU A 180 2.08 -5.64 -24.93
CA LEU A 180 1.40 -6.77 -25.56
C LEU A 180 1.90 -7.04 -26.99
N ASN A 181 2.75 -6.16 -27.54
CA ASN A 181 3.25 -6.22 -28.91
C ASN A 181 2.13 -6.33 -29.97
N ILE A 182 1.14 -5.44 -29.89
CA ILE A 182 -0.05 -5.42 -30.74
C ILE A 182 -0.29 -4.03 -31.34
N ALA A 183 -0.85 -3.99 -32.55
CA ALA A 183 -1.19 -2.74 -33.22
C ALA A 183 -2.33 -1.99 -32.52
N ASP A 184 -3.36 -2.73 -32.08
CA ASP A 184 -4.48 -2.20 -31.30
C ASP A 184 -4.98 -3.15 -30.22
N LEU A 185 -5.62 -2.60 -29.18
CA LEU A 185 -6.16 -3.43 -28.09
C LEU A 185 -7.32 -4.30 -28.57
N PRO A 186 -7.28 -5.63 -28.32
CA PRO A 186 -8.44 -6.50 -28.49
C PRO A 186 -9.68 -5.94 -27.76
N ALA A 187 -10.87 -6.23 -28.29
CA ALA A 187 -12.12 -5.63 -27.78
C ALA A 187 -12.37 -5.90 -26.30
N ASP A 188 -11.94 -7.06 -25.79
CA ASP A 188 -12.03 -7.45 -24.39
C ASP A 188 -11.05 -6.64 -23.51
N HIS A 189 -9.79 -6.49 -23.95
CA HIS A 189 -8.80 -5.60 -23.33
C HIS A 189 -9.26 -4.12 -23.34
N TYR A 190 -9.81 -3.66 -24.45
CA TYR A 190 -10.35 -2.30 -24.57
C TYR A 190 -11.53 -2.07 -23.62
N ALA A 191 -12.40 -3.07 -23.42
CA ALA A 191 -13.48 -2.99 -22.44
C ALA A 191 -12.93 -2.79 -21.00
N ILE A 192 -11.85 -3.47 -20.63
CA ILE A 192 -11.16 -3.27 -19.34
C ILE A 192 -10.57 -1.87 -19.26
N TYR A 193 -9.80 -1.47 -20.27
CA TYR A 193 -9.17 -0.16 -20.35
C TYR A 193 -10.21 0.96 -20.21
N LYS A 194 -11.29 0.91 -21.00
CA LYS A 194 -12.39 1.87 -20.98
C LYS A 194 -13.02 1.99 -19.60
N ASN A 195 -13.27 0.86 -18.92
CA ASN A 195 -13.87 0.89 -17.60
C ASN A 195 -12.92 1.42 -16.50
N LEU A 196 -11.61 1.42 -16.72
CA LEU A 196 -10.64 2.02 -15.81
C LEU A 196 -10.45 3.52 -16.04
N VAL A 197 -10.52 3.99 -17.28
CA VAL A 197 -10.34 5.42 -17.60
C VAL A 197 -11.62 6.24 -17.45
N ASP A 198 -12.78 5.62 -17.66
CA ASP A 198 -14.12 6.19 -17.49
C ASP A 198 -14.91 5.49 -16.38
N PHE A 199 -14.24 5.15 -15.28
CA PHE A 199 -14.85 4.41 -14.19
C PHE A 199 -15.99 5.20 -13.52
N LYS A 200 -17.02 4.46 -13.13
CA LYS A 200 -18.13 4.96 -12.31
C LYS A 200 -17.96 4.51 -10.87
N TYR A 201 -18.46 5.28 -9.92
CA TYR A 201 -18.38 4.89 -8.51
C TYR A 201 -19.59 5.31 -7.69
N VAL A 202 -19.75 4.71 -6.53
CA VAL A 202 -20.72 5.09 -5.49
C VAL A 202 -20.00 5.29 -4.16
N ASN A 203 -20.42 6.28 -3.37
CA ASN A 203 -19.87 6.49 -2.04
C ASN A 203 -20.38 5.43 -1.06
N GLU A 204 -19.49 4.79 -0.31
CA GLU A 204 -19.87 3.73 0.64
C GLU A 204 -20.92 4.17 1.66
N ASN A 205 -20.79 5.38 2.21
CA ASN A 205 -21.73 5.88 3.20
C ASN A 205 -23.13 6.14 2.62
N GLU A 206 -23.23 6.58 1.37
CA GLU A 206 -24.51 6.82 0.69
C GLU A 206 -25.19 5.51 0.34
N LEU A 207 -24.41 4.56 -0.22
CA LEU A 207 -24.89 3.21 -0.50
C LEU A 207 -25.35 2.51 0.78
N PHE A 208 -24.58 2.60 1.86
CA PHE A 208 -24.97 2.08 3.17
C PHE A 208 -26.29 2.71 3.63
N LYS A 209 -26.44 4.04 3.60
CA LYS A 209 -27.67 4.72 4.04
C LYS A 209 -28.89 4.24 3.24
N ARG A 210 -28.77 4.09 1.92
CA ARG A 210 -29.85 3.61 1.04
C ARG A 210 -30.31 2.21 1.43
N PHE A 211 -29.37 1.28 1.68
CA PHE A 211 -29.68 -0.14 1.88
C PHE A 211 -29.63 -0.61 3.34
N ARG A 212 -29.35 0.27 4.32
CA ARG A 212 -29.10 -0.11 5.73
C ARG A 212 -30.20 -0.97 6.36
N HIS A 213 -31.43 -0.85 5.88
CA HIS A 213 -32.61 -1.57 6.39
C HIS A 213 -32.74 -3.00 5.82
N LYS A 214 -32.03 -3.31 4.72
CA LYS A 214 -32.14 -4.57 3.98
C LYS A 214 -30.79 -5.06 3.43
N LEU A 215 -29.72 -4.93 4.22
CA LEU A 215 -28.40 -5.44 3.83
C LEU A 215 -28.40 -6.97 3.77
N ILE A 216 -27.47 -7.56 3.02
CA ILE A 216 -27.34 -9.02 2.89
C ILE A 216 -26.24 -9.50 3.83
N VAL A 217 -26.61 -10.39 4.75
CA VAL A 217 -25.71 -10.99 5.75
C VAL A 217 -25.58 -12.50 5.56
N GLU A 218 -24.41 -13.04 5.90
CA GLU A 218 -24.20 -14.48 6.04
C GLU A 218 -24.61 -14.96 7.44
N ARG A 219 -25.38 -16.04 7.50
CA ARG A 219 -25.79 -16.73 8.73
C ARG A 219 -25.64 -18.23 8.56
N HIS A 220 -25.38 -18.94 9.66
CA HIS A 220 -25.55 -20.39 9.68
C HIS A 220 -27.04 -20.72 9.62
N LYS A 221 -27.40 -21.80 8.93
CA LYS A 221 -28.77 -22.30 8.95
C LYS A 221 -29.14 -22.71 10.37
N ALA A 222 -30.42 -22.58 10.72
CA ALA A 222 -30.92 -23.08 12.00
C ALA A 222 -30.57 -24.57 12.15
N ASN A 223 -29.99 -24.93 13.29
CA ASN A 223 -29.56 -26.30 13.64
C ASN A 223 -28.49 -26.92 12.72
N ASP A 224 -27.86 -26.14 11.83
CA ASP A 224 -26.76 -26.63 10.97
C ASP A 224 -25.59 -25.63 10.94
N ALA A 225 -24.56 -25.95 11.71
CA ALA A 225 -23.33 -25.16 11.79
C ALA A 225 -22.44 -25.29 10.53
N SER A 226 -22.74 -26.22 9.63
CA SER A 226 -21.96 -26.47 8.41
C SER A 226 -22.47 -25.69 7.20
N SER A 227 -23.77 -25.40 7.14
CA SER A 227 -24.38 -24.67 6.02
C SER A 227 -24.56 -23.17 6.30
N ILE A 228 -24.27 -22.37 5.28
CA ILE A 228 -24.45 -20.91 5.29
C ILE A 228 -25.67 -20.55 4.43
N GLU A 229 -26.44 -19.57 4.87
CA GLU A 229 -27.52 -18.93 4.13
C GLU A 229 -27.36 -17.40 4.11
N LEU A 230 -27.92 -16.77 3.08
CA LEU A 230 -27.96 -15.31 2.95
C LEU A 230 -29.32 -14.80 3.44
N LYS A 231 -29.29 -13.84 4.39
CA LYS A 231 -30.48 -13.21 4.96
C LYS A 231 -30.45 -11.70 4.82
N ARG A 232 -31.63 -11.07 4.74
CA ARG A 232 -31.76 -9.61 4.81
C ARG A 232 -31.75 -9.18 6.28
N LYS A 233 -30.96 -8.16 6.62
CA LYS A 233 -30.89 -7.62 7.98
C LYS A 233 -30.71 -6.10 7.96
N SER A 234 -31.44 -5.43 8.86
CA SER A 234 -31.22 -4.02 9.18
C SER A 234 -29.97 -3.86 10.06
N VAL A 235 -29.09 -2.94 9.68
CA VAL A 235 -27.88 -2.60 10.42
C VAL A 235 -27.84 -1.09 10.64
N SER A 236 -27.88 -0.68 11.91
CA SER A 236 -28.01 0.75 12.27
C SER A 236 -26.79 1.59 11.90
N LYS A 237 -25.58 1.04 12.00
CA LYS A 237 -24.32 1.80 11.85
C LYS A 237 -23.32 1.06 10.98
N ILE A 238 -22.64 1.79 10.10
CA ILE A 238 -21.71 1.23 9.10
C ILE A 238 -20.54 0.46 9.74
N TYR A 239 -20.09 0.86 10.92
CA TYR A 239 -18.98 0.15 11.58
C TYR A 239 -19.41 -1.20 12.20
N HIS A 240 -20.71 -1.54 12.17
CA HIS A 240 -21.23 -2.86 12.54
C HIS A 240 -21.21 -3.87 11.39
N LEU A 241 -20.98 -3.46 10.13
CA LEU A 241 -21.00 -4.36 8.96
C LEU A 241 -20.19 -5.63 9.17
N ARG A 242 -18.98 -5.52 9.74
CA ARG A 242 -18.11 -6.66 10.02
C ARG A 242 -18.61 -7.54 11.16
N HIS A 243 -19.17 -6.95 12.22
CA HIS A 243 -19.72 -7.71 13.33
C HIS A 243 -20.95 -8.51 12.88
N GLU A 244 -21.73 -7.90 12.00
CA GLU A 244 -22.96 -8.46 11.47
C GLU A 244 -22.75 -9.43 10.30
N ASN A 245 -21.51 -9.71 9.89
CA ASN A 245 -21.18 -10.51 8.70
C ASN A 245 -21.96 -10.06 7.46
N VAL A 246 -22.07 -8.75 7.24
CA VAL A 246 -22.61 -8.22 5.98
C VAL A 246 -21.64 -8.59 4.87
N VAL A 247 -22.18 -9.11 3.77
CA VAL A 247 -21.42 -9.56 2.60
C VAL A 247 -21.78 -8.79 1.34
N SER A 248 -22.94 -8.15 1.32
CA SER A 248 -23.38 -7.30 0.21
C SER A 248 -24.33 -6.21 0.71
N PHE A 249 -24.29 -5.05 0.06
CA PHE A 249 -25.24 -3.97 0.32
C PHE A 249 -26.60 -4.28 -0.31
N CYS A 250 -26.59 -4.81 -1.54
CA CYS A 250 -27.76 -5.10 -2.35
C CYS A 250 -27.38 -6.00 -3.54
N TYR A 251 -28.37 -6.62 -4.17
CA TYR A 251 -28.14 -7.30 -5.45
C TYR A 251 -27.97 -6.28 -6.58
N ALA A 252 -27.37 -6.70 -7.70
CA ALA A 252 -27.04 -5.79 -8.79
C ALA A 252 -28.28 -5.24 -9.50
N ASP A 253 -29.26 -6.10 -9.78
CA ASP A 253 -30.57 -5.73 -10.32
C ASP A 253 -31.31 -4.75 -9.41
N GLU A 254 -31.30 -5.00 -8.10
CA GLU A 254 -31.88 -4.11 -7.08
C GLU A 254 -31.20 -2.74 -7.10
N PHE A 255 -29.87 -2.69 -7.20
CA PHE A 255 -29.12 -1.44 -7.30
C PHE A 255 -29.51 -0.64 -8.55
N PHE A 256 -29.55 -1.27 -9.72
CA PHE A 256 -29.88 -0.58 -10.97
C PHE A 256 -31.36 -0.16 -11.08
N ARG A 257 -32.23 -0.74 -10.27
CA ARG A 257 -33.63 -0.32 -10.16
C ARG A 257 -33.83 0.87 -9.20
N GLU A 258 -33.12 0.89 -8.07
CA GLU A 258 -33.46 1.76 -6.94
C GLU A 258 -32.39 2.79 -6.56
N ALA A 259 -31.19 2.70 -7.14
CA ALA A 259 -30.02 3.46 -6.67
C ALA A 259 -29.07 3.97 -7.77
N THR A 260 -29.57 4.09 -9.00
CA THR A 260 -28.81 4.66 -10.12
C THR A 260 -28.46 6.14 -9.89
N ASP A 261 -29.25 6.86 -9.11
CA ASP A 261 -29.01 8.22 -8.66
C ASP A 261 -27.72 8.37 -7.82
N LEU A 262 -27.22 7.28 -7.22
CA LEU A 262 -25.98 7.29 -6.44
C LEU A 262 -24.72 7.22 -7.30
N ILE A 263 -24.86 6.93 -8.61
CA ILE A 263 -23.73 6.74 -9.52
C ILE A 263 -23.06 8.08 -9.80
N ARG A 264 -21.74 8.11 -9.62
CA ARG A 264 -20.89 9.25 -9.91
C ARG A 264 -19.90 8.92 -11.02
N THR A 265 -19.71 9.89 -11.90
CA THR A 265 -18.81 9.83 -13.07
C THR A 265 -17.65 10.81 -12.94
N ASP A 266 -17.84 11.92 -12.23
CA ASP A 266 -16.79 12.88 -11.95
C ASP A 266 -15.97 12.45 -10.75
N LYS A 267 -14.64 12.37 -10.92
CA LYS A 267 -13.72 12.17 -9.80
C LYS A 267 -13.91 13.30 -8.78
N PRO A 268 -13.71 13.05 -7.47
CA PRO A 268 -13.66 14.10 -6.46
C PRO A 268 -12.36 14.93 -6.56
N PHE A 269 -11.90 15.21 -7.77
CA PHE A 269 -10.87 16.20 -8.04
C PHE A 269 -11.56 17.52 -8.34
N ASN A 270 -11.05 18.58 -7.72
CA ASN A 270 -11.70 19.87 -7.63
C ASN A 270 -12.03 20.40 -9.05
N LYS A 271 -13.30 20.62 -9.36
CA LYS A 271 -13.75 21.26 -10.61
C LYS A 271 -12.98 22.56 -10.89
N GLN A 272 -12.65 23.28 -9.83
CA GLN A 272 -11.80 24.48 -9.84
C GLN A 272 -10.36 24.25 -10.33
N ILE A 273 -9.76 23.07 -10.11
CA ILE A 273 -8.42 22.73 -10.62
C ILE A 273 -8.50 22.40 -12.13
N ARG A 274 -9.59 21.73 -12.56
CA ARG A 274 -9.84 21.45 -13.99
C ARG A 274 -9.99 22.76 -14.77
N GLU A 275 -10.76 23.69 -14.23
CA GLU A 275 -11.01 25.02 -14.81
C GLU A 275 -9.75 25.90 -14.78
N LYS A 276 -8.97 25.93 -13.69
CA LYS A 276 -7.74 26.72 -13.60
C LYS A 276 -6.59 26.23 -14.49
N GLN A 277 -6.56 24.96 -14.87
CA GLN A 277 -5.45 24.39 -15.67
C GLN A 277 -5.74 24.30 -17.18
N GLY A 278 -6.93 24.68 -17.66
CA GLY A 278 -7.29 24.54 -19.08
C GLY A 278 -7.28 23.10 -19.60
N LYS A 279 -7.19 22.09 -18.71
CA LYS A 279 -7.10 20.67 -19.05
C LYS A 279 -8.51 20.09 -19.13
N LEU A 280 -9.07 20.09 -20.34
CA LEU A 280 -10.40 19.57 -20.66
C LEU A 280 -10.50 18.03 -20.49
N ASP A 281 -9.39 17.31 -20.70
CA ASP A 281 -9.38 15.83 -20.74
C ASP A 281 -9.42 15.18 -19.35
N LYS A 282 -10.22 14.11 -19.21
CA LYS A 282 -10.20 13.24 -18.02
C LYS A 282 -8.82 12.58 -17.92
N LYS A 283 -8.24 12.53 -16.72
CA LYS A 283 -6.97 11.85 -16.42
C LYS A 283 -7.09 10.88 -15.27
N GLY A 284 -6.16 9.94 -15.19
CA GLY A 284 -5.93 9.00 -14.09
C GLY A 284 -6.80 7.74 -14.11
N ILE A 285 -6.46 6.80 -13.24
CA ILE A 285 -7.15 5.51 -13.04
C ILE A 285 -7.53 5.33 -11.56
N PRO A 286 -8.53 4.48 -11.23
CA PRO A 286 -8.97 4.29 -9.85
C PRO A 286 -7.89 3.59 -9.02
N GLN A 287 -7.53 4.14 -7.86
CA GLN A 287 -6.68 3.44 -6.89
C GLN A 287 -7.49 2.38 -6.13
N GLY A 288 -7.04 1.13 -6.11
CA GLY A 288 -7.69 0.04 -5.37
C GLY A 288 -8.14 -1.14 -6.24
N THR A 289 -8.06 -1.00 -7.57
CA THR A 289 -8.26 -2.12 -8.48
C THR A 289 -7.02 -3.03 -8.50
N PRO A 290 -7.18 -4.33 -8.83
CA PRO A 290 -6.05 -5.24 -9.03
C PRO A 290 -5.06 -4.82 -10.12
N LEU A 291 -5.47 -3.97 -11.08
CA LEU A 291 -4.66 -3.54 -12.22
C LEU A 291 -3.82 -2.29 -11.94
N SER A 292 -4.26 -1.42 -11.03
CA SER A 292 -3.70 -0.06 -10.90
C SER A 292 -2.18 -0.05 -10.73
N ALA A 293 -1.65 -0.98 -9.93
CA ALA A 293 -0.22 -1.08 -9.63
C ALA A 293 0.62 -1.52 -10.85
N THR A 294 0.15 -2.48 -11.63
CA THR A 294 0.85 -2.93 -12.84
C THR A 294 0.77 -1.87 -13.93
N LEU A 295 -0.37 -1.21 -14.08
CA LEU A 295 -0.54 -0.10 -15.02
C LEU A 295 0.37 1.09 -14.69
N ALA A 296 0.61 1.37 -13.40
CA ALA A 296 1.58 2.37 -12.96
C ALA A 296 3.00 2.07 -13.48
N ASN A 297 3.42 0.81 -13.44
CA ASN A 297 4.73 0.42 -13.94
C ASN A 297 4.79 0.47 -15.47
N ILE A 298 3.77 -0.04 -16.16
CA ILE A 298 3.66 0.01 -17.63
C ILE A 298 3.71 1.46 -18.13
N TYR A 299 3.03 2.37 -17.44
CA TYR A 299 2.99 3.78 -17.80
C TYR A 299 4.38 4.44 -17.83
N MET A 300 5.24 4.06 -16.88
CA MET A 300 6.56 4.68 -16.66
C MET A 300 7.68 4.04 -17.50
N LEU A 301 7.38 3.11 -18.41
CA LEU A 301 8.38 2.36 -19.17
C LEU A 301 9.36 3.25 -19.96
N ASP A 302 8.84 4.20 -20.74
CA ASP A 302 9.68 5.07 -21.57
C ASP A 302 10.50 6.03 -20.71
N PHE A 303 9.91 6.52 -19.61
CA PHE A 303 10.59 7.35 -18.63
C PHE A 303 11.78 6.60 -18.01
N ASP A 304 11.55 5.39 -17.49
CA ASP A 304 12.60 4.59 -16.85
C ASP A 304 13.72 4.25 -17.82
N ALA A 305 13.38 3.93 -19.08
CA ALA A 305 14.35 3.65 -20.12
C ALA A 305 15.28 4.85 -20.39
N LYS A 306 14.72 6.08 -20.42
CA LYS A 306 15.49 7.29 -20.67
C LYS A 306 16.41 7.66 -19.51
N ILE A 307 15.91 7.62 -18.26
CA ILE A 307 16.75 7.87 -17.08
C ILE A 307 17.88 6.84 -17.00
N TYR A 308 17.58 5.56 -17.23
CA TYR A 308 18.57 4.50 -17.24
C TYR A 308 19.64 4.72 -18.33
N ALA A 309 19.23 5.07 -19.56
CA ALA A 309 20.18 5.30 -20.65
C ALA A 309 21.22 6.40 -20.34
N GLU A 310 20.81 7.45 -19.61
CA GLU A 310 21.74 8.49 -19.15
C GLU A 310 22.58 8.04 -17.94
N ALA A 311 21.98 7.30 -17.02
CA ALA A 311 22.65 6.78 -15.81
C ALA A 311 23.70 5.69 -16.12
N SER A 312 23.52 4.94 -17.21
CA SER A 312 24.37 3.81 -17.61
C SER A 312 25.49 4.18 -18.59
N LYS A 313 25.71 5.49 -18.85
CA LYS A 313 26.84 5.93 -19.68
C LYS A 313 28.17 5.54 -19.01
N PRO A 314 29.21 5.13 -19.78
CA PRO A 314 30.46 4.59 -19.20
C PRO A 314 31.22 5.54 -18.28
N ASP A 315 31.06 6.86 -18.48
CA ASP A 315 31.64 7.91 -17.65
C ASP A 315 30.83 8.20 -16.38
N LYS A 316 29.70 7.52 -16.19
CA LYS A 316 28.76 7.71 -15.08
C LYS A 316 28.71 6.47 -14.20
N ASN A 317 28.73 6.69 -12.89
CA ASN A 317 28.48 5.63 -11.91
C ASN A 317 27.27 6.02 -11.06
N VAL A 318 26.09 5.82 -11.65
CA VAL A 318 24.80 6.30 -11.13
C VAL A 318 23.90 5.13 -10.77
N TYR A 319 23.27 5.21 -9.60
CA TYR A 319 22.23 4.26 -9.19
C TYR A 319 20.86 4.88 -9.40
N TYR A 320 19.98 4.21 -10.13
CA TYR A 320 18.58 4.65 -10.30
C TYR A 320 17.61 3.52 -9.95
N GLN A 321 16.60 3.83 -9.15
CA GLN A 321 15.54 2.89 -8.79
C GLN A 321 14.20 3.59 -8.62
N ARG A 322 13.14 2.99 -9.16
CA ARG A 322 11.75 3.44 -8.99
C ARG A 322 10.90 2.42 -8.24
N TYR A 323 10.37 2.84 -7.10
CA TYR A 323 9.39 2.08 -6.33
C TYR A 323 8.00 2.72 -6.48
N SER A 324 7.26 2.32 -7.52
CA SER A 324 5.95 2.90 -7.87
C SER A 324 6.08 4.40 -8.18
N ASP A 325 5.66 5.25 -7.25
CA ASP A 325 5.68 6.72 -7.29
C ASP A 325 6.88 7.35 -6.58
N ASP A 326 7.64 6.55 -5.81
CA ASP A 326 8.86 6.99 -5.11
C ASP A 326 10.10 6.68 -5.98
N LEU A 327 10.87 7.71 -6.34
CA LEU A 327 12.12 7.58 -7.11
C LEU A 327 13.34 7.87 -6.23
N ILE A 328 14.44 7.15 -6.47
CA ILE A 328 15.75 7.47 -5.91
C ILE A 328 16.82 7.38 -6.99
N LEU A 329 17.68 8.40 -7.06
CA LEU A 329 18.86 8.43 -7.90
C LEU A 329 20.08 8.84 -7.07
N VAL A 330 21.20 8.12 -7.18
CA VAL A 330 22.48 8.44 -6.54
C VAL A 330 23.51 8.69 -7.63
N CYS A 331 24.13 9.87 -7.63
CA CYS A 331 25.12 10.30 -8.63
C CYS A 331 26.26 11.08 -7.98
N ASP A 332 27.28 11.44 -8.75
CA ASP A 332 28.28 12.42 -8.32
C ASP A 332 27.65 13.81 -8.17
N GLN A 333 28.16 14.63 -7.25
CA GLN A 333 27.65 15.99 -7.03
C GLN A 333 27.73 16.85 -8.30
N ASP A 334 28.71 16.62 -9.17
CA ASP A 334 28.89 17.35 -10.44
C ASP A 334 27.76 17.04 -11.45
N ASP A 335 27.14 15.87 -11.33
CA ASP A 335 26.03 15.42 -12.18
C ASP A 335 24.64 15.72 -11.58
N GLU A 336 24.58 16.24 -10.35
CA GLU A 336 23.34 16.45 -9.61
C GLU A 336 22.34 17.30 -10.40
N LYS A 337 22.79 18.43 -10.94
CA LYS A 337 21.93 19.36 -11.68
C LYS A 337 21.38 18.69 -12.95
N PHE A 338 22.24 18.00 -13.69
CA PHE A 338 21.86 17.30 -14.92
C PHE A 338 20.76 16.26 -14.65
N PHE A 339 20.94 15.38 -13.66
CA PHE A 339 19.94 14.36 -13.35
C PHE A 339 18.66 14.94 -12.73
N TYR A 340 18.78 16.00 -11.93
CA TYR A 340 17.61 16.69 -11.40
C TYR A 340 16.74 17.28 -12.52
N ASP A 341 17.37 18.00 -13.45
CA ASP A 341 16.70 18.61 -14.60
C ASP A 341 16.13 17.53 -15.53
N LEU A 342 16.90 16.46 -15.80
CA LEU A 342 16.44 15.31 -16.61
C LEU A 342 15.19 14.65 -16.01
N ILE A 343 15.19 14.34 -14.70
CA ILE A 343 14.01 13.74 -14.03
C ILE A 343 12.80 14.66 -14.17
N ARG A 344 13.01 15.97 -14.00
CA ARG A 344 11.95 16.97 -14.12
C ARG A 344 11.38 17.06 -15.52
N GLU A 345 12.23 17.23 -16.52
CA GLU A 345 11.84 17.34 -17.91
C GLU A 345 11.14 16.07 -18.40
N GLU A 346 11.63 14.89 -18.05
CA GLU A 346 11.05 13.62 -18.49
C GLU A 346 9.70 13.34 -17.82
N ILE A 347 9.51 13.73 -16.54
CA ILE A 347 8.20 13.63 -15.87
C ILE A 347 7.18 14.58 -16.51
N GLU A 348 7.58 15.81 -16.81
CA GLU A 348 6.70 16.82 -17.39
C GLU A 348 6.36 16.52 -18.86
N ASN A 349 7.38 16.23 -19.69
CA ASN A 349 7.25 16.16 -21.15
C ASN A 349 6.91 14.77 -21.68
N LYS A 350 7.42 13.69 -21.08
CA LYS A 350 7.15 12.32 -21.55
C LYS A 350 6.03 11.66 -20.77
N ALA A 351 6.04 11.84 -19.45
CA ALA A 351 5.04 11.21 -18.60
C ALA A 351 3.77 12.07 -18.49
N ASN A 352 3.72 13.33 -18.94
CA ASN A 352 2.56 14.23 -18.76
C ASN A 352 2.10 14.32 -17.30
N LEU A 353 3.04 14.20 -16.36
CA LEU A 353 2.85 14.22 -14.91
C LEU A 353 3.49 15.47 -14.30
N GLU A 354 3.22 15.71 -13.01
CA GLU A 354 3.73 16.88 -12.29
C GLU A 354 4.57 16.42 -11.09
N ILE A 355 5.81 16.89 -11.01
CA ILE A 355 6.67 16.66 -9.84
C ILE A 355 6.13 17.41 -8.64
N GLN A 356 6.15 16.75 -7.47
CA GLN A 356 5.90 17.46 -6.23
C GLN A 356 7.18 18.13 -5.73
N GLU A 357 7.47 19.37 -6.16
CA GLU A 357 8.70 20.09 -5.77
C GLU A 357 8.93 20.09 -4.26
N SER A 358 7.88 20.39 -3.48
CA SER A 358 7.90 20.39 -2.01
C SER A 358 8.27 19.04 -1.35
N LYS A 359 8.29 17.94 -2.09
CA LYS A 359 8.68 16.60 -1.63
C LYS A 359 9.89 16.04 -2.36
N THR A 360 10.37 16.73 -3.39
CA THR A 360 11.61 16.35 -4.03
C THR A 360 12.74 16.86 -3.15
N HIS A 361 13.61 15.97 -2.70
CA HIS A 361 14.67 16.28 -1.77
C HIS A 361 16.00 15.84 -2.36
N ILE A 362 16.98 16.73 -2.28
CA ILE A 362 18.37 16.45 -2.61
C ILE A 362 19.10 16.26 -1.28
N TYR A 363 19.92 15.21 -1.19
CA TYR A 363 20.83 14.96 -0.08
C TYR A 363 22.25 14.89 -0.61
N ARG A 364 23.21 15.44 0.11
CA ARG A 364 24.64 15.32 -0.24
C ARG A 364 25.39 14.60 0.87
N TYR A 365 26.26 13.68 0.48
CA TYR A 365 27.12 12.89 1.37
C TYR A 365 28.56 12.92 0.86
N GLU A 366 29.50 13.16 1.77
CA GLU A 366 30.94 13.14 1.50
C GLU A 366 31.72 12.74 2.76
N LEU A 367 32.97 12.30 2.58
CA LEU A 367 33.85 12.00 3.72
C LEU A 367 34.30 13.30 4.39
N ASP A 368 34.17 13.36 5.70
CA ASP A 368 34.78 14.41 6.50
C ASP A 368 36.29 14.20 6.67
N ARG A 369 36.95 15.10 7.41
CA ARG A 369 38.40 15.02 7.71
C ARG A 369 38.81 13.75 8.46
N ASN A 370 37.87 13.05 9.09
CA ASN A 370 38.09 11.82 9.84
C ASN A 370 37.72 10.56 9.04
N ASN A 371 37.52 10.69 7.72
CA ASN A 371 37.05 9.62 6.84
C ASN A 371 35.68 9.03 7.25
N VAL A 372 34.83 9.83 7.90
CA VAL A 372 33.46 9.47 8.22
C VAL A 372 32.54 10.04 7.15
N LEU A 373 31.68 9.19 6.57
CA LEU A 373 30.67 9.64 5.63
C LEU A 373 29.62 10.47 6.35
N THR A 374 29.60 11.77 6.08
CA THR A 374 28.66 12.71 6.68
C THR A 374 27.85 13.39 5.60
N GLY A 375 26.63 13.80 5.94
CA GLY A 375 25.75 14.40 4.96
C GLY A 375 24.40 14.76 5.53
N GLY A 376 23.52 15.21 4.66
CA GLY A 376 22.19 15.63 5.01
C GLY A 376 21.44 16.23 3.83
N ILE A 377 20.22 16.69 4.09
CA ILE A 377 19.38 17.33 3.08
C ILE A 377 19.95 18.68 2.68
N VAL A 378 19.93 19.00 1.38
CA VAL A 378 20.30 20.31 0.85
C VAL A 378 19.10 21.23 0.91
N LYS A 379 19.29 22.43 1.46
CA LYS A 379 18.33 23.54 1.43
C LYS A 379 19.06 24.83 1.14
N ASP A 380 18.61 25.56 0.13
CA ASP A 380 19.20 26.85 -0.26
C ASP A 380 20.72 26.74 -0.49
N GLY A 381 21.15 25.61 -1.09
CA GLY A 381 22.57 25.29 -1.33
C GLY A 381 23.35 24.77 -0.11
N ILE A 382 22.76 24.77 1.09
CA ILE A 382 23.44 24.40 2.34
C ILE A 382 23.00 23.00 2.81
N VAL A 383 23.98 22.17 3.20
CA VAL A 383 23.74 20.83 3.75
C VAL A 383 23.29 20.92 5.21
N GLN A 384 22.08 20.45 5.49
CA GLN A 384 21.51 20.36 6.84
C GLN A 384 21.69 18.94 7.41
N THR A 385 22.74 18.73 8.20
CA THR A 385 23.09 17.43 8.81
C THR A 385 22.07 16.90 9.83
N ASN A 386 21.13 17.73 10.28
CA ASN A 386 20.05 17.31 11.19
C ASN A 386 18.92 16.53 10.50
N LYS A 387 18.91 16.48 9.16
CA LYS A 387 17.90 15.82 8.34
C LYS A 387 18.59 14.87 7.37
N GLN A 388 18.39 13.59 7.63
CA GLN A 388 19.07 12.49 6.97
C GLN A 388 18.19 11.87 5.87
N LEU A 389 18.80 11.14 4.94
CA LEU A 389 18.13 10.51 3.80
C LEU A 389 16.97 9.63 4.27
N GLU A 390 15.75 9.93 3.82
CA GLU A 390 14.57 9.12 4.10
C GLU A 390 14.09 8.40 2.83
N TYR A 391 14.14 7.06 2.79
CA TYR A 391 13.68 6.27 1.65
C TYR A 391 12.98 4.98 2.09
N LEU A 392 11.85 4.64 1.47
CA LEU A 392 11.03 3.43 1.71
C LEU A 392 10.74 3.09 3.19
N GLY A 393 10.64 4.10 4.05
CA GLY A 393 10.35 3.95 5.49
C GLY A 393 11.58 3.81 6.39
N PHE A 394 12.77 4.00 5.83
CA PHE A 394 14.06 4.01 6.53
C PHE A 394 14.69 5.40 6.53
N VAL A 395 15.66 5.57 7.41
CA VAL A 395 16.50 6.77 7.52
C VAL A 395 17.95 6.30 7.54
N PHE A 396 18.76 6.81 6.61
CA PHE A 396 20.20 6.54 6.52
C PHE A 396 20.98 7.80 6.91
N ASP A 397 21.86 7.70 7.91
CA ASP A 397 22.59 8.84 8.46
C ASP A 397 24.05 8.99 7.99
N GLY A 398 24.46 8.23 6.96
CA GLY A 398 25.85 8.15 6.48
C GLY A 398 26.61 6.94 7.02
N ASP A 399 26.21 6.42 8.19
CA ASP A 399 26.80 5.25 8.84
C ASP A 399 25.75 4.16 9.08
N LYS A 400 24.60 4.54 9.65
CA LYS A 400 23.58 3.62 10.15
C LYS A 400 22.24 3.82 9.48
N VAL A 401 21.53 2.71 9.34
CA VAL A 401 20.14 2.66 8.88
C VAL A 401 19.20 2.42 10.07
N LYS A 402 18.19 3.27 10.19
CA LYS A 402 17.14 3.22 11.22
C LYS A 402 15.76 3.17 10.56
N VAL A 403 14.78 2.57 11.22
CA VAL A 403 13.37 2.68 10.81
C VAL A 403 12.84 4.07 11.13
N LYS A 404 12.10 4.66 10.20
CA LYS A 404 11.51 6.00 10.34
C LYS A 404 10.63 6.10 11.58
N ALA A 405 10.81 7.16 12.37
CA ALA A 405 10.08 7.37 13.62
C ALA A 405 8.55 7.38 13.46
N SER A 406 8.05 7.72 12.27
CA SER A 406 6.62 7.70 11.95
C SER A 406 6.00 6.29 12.00
N GLY A 407 6.75 5.25 11.61
CA GLY A 407 6.33 3.85 11.67
C GLY A 407 6.17 3.38 13.11
N LEU A 408 7.20 3.57 13.94
CA LEU A 408 7.16 3.28 15.38
C LEU A 408 6.05 4.07 16.10
N SER A 409 5.88 5.35 15.77
CA SER A 409 4.82 6.18 16.35
C SER A 409 3.43 5.66 16.02
N LYS A 410 3.21 5.19 14.78
CA LYS A 410 1.94 4.56 14.36
C LYS A 410 1.70 3.25 15.13
N PHE A 411 2.73 2.43 15.31
CA PHE A 411 2.67 1.20 16.10
C PHE A 411 2.26 1.47 17.55
N TYR A 412 2.95 2.37 18.26
CA TYR A 412 2.61 2.74 19.64
C TYR A 412 1.20 3.33 19.77
N ARG A 413 0.77 4.16 18.82
CA ARG A 413 -0.59 4.72 18.81
C ARG A 413 -1.65 3.65 18.66
N ASN A 414 -1.42 2.67 17.78
CA ASN A 414 -2.32 1.54 17.61
C ASN A 414 -2.37 0.65 18.85
N MET A 415 -1.25 0.48 19.54
CA MET A 415 -1.18 -0.23 20.83
C MET A 415 -2.03 0.48 21.88
N LYS A 416 -1.76 1.77 22.15
CA LYS A 416 -2.55 2.60 23.09
C LYS A 416 -4.05 2.59 22.77
N ARG A 417 -4.41 2.74 21.49
CA ARG A 417 -5.82 2.68 21.05
C ARG A 417 -6.46 1.32 21.31
N SER A 418 -5.71 0.23 21.16
CA SER A 418 -6.23 -1.12 21.39
C SER A 418 -6.50 -1.38 22.88
N PHE A 419 -5.61 -0.92 23.76
CA PHE A 419 -5.84 -0.94 25.20
C PHE A 419 -7.06 -0.10 25.59
N ARG A 420 -7.14 1.17 25.19
CA ARG A 420 -8.31 2.03 25.46
C ARG A 420 -9.63 1.42 24.99
N ARG A 421 -9.62 0.79 23.82
CA ARG A 421 -10.80 0.10 23.29
C ARG A 421 -11.15 -1.14 24.12
N GLY A 422 -10.15 -1.89 24.58
CA GLY A 422 -10.35 -3.01 25.49
C GLY A 422 -10.99 -2.56 26.80
N VAL A 423 -10.43 -1.53 27.43
CA VAL A 423 -10.97 -0.90 28.64
C VAL A 423 -12.41 -0.45 28.44
N HIS A 424 -12.69 0.32 27.39
CA HIS A 424 -14.05 0.82 27.10
C HIS A 424 -15.11 -0.30 27.06
N PHE A 425 -14.77 -1.48 26.53
CA PHE A 425 -15.69 -2.62 26.53
C PHE A 425 -15.72 -3.35 27.87
N ALA A 426 -14.58 -3.56 28.53
CA ALA A 426 -14.54 -4.21 29.84
C ALA A 426 -15.31 -3.46 30.93
N LYS A 427 -15.46 -2.13 30.78
CA LYS A 427 -16.25 -1.26 31.67
C LYS A 427 -17.77 -1.40 31.50
N GLN A 428 -18.27 -2.01 30.42
CA GLN A 428 -19.70 -2.06 30.17
C GLN A 428 -20.38 -3.02 31.15
N ALA A 429 -21.47 -2.57 31.78
CA ALA A 429 -22.18 -3.33 32.82
C ALA A 429 -22.66 -4.73 32.36
N HIS A 430 -23.04 -4.87 31.10
CA HIS A 430 -23.50 -6.13 30.51
C HIS A 430 -22.36 -7.11 30.15
N ILE A 431 -21.09 -6.73 30.31
CA ILE A 431 -19.93 -7.58 30.00
C ILE A 431 -19.40 -8.17 31.31
N PRO A 432 -19.56 -9.49 31.54
CA PRO A 432 -19.18 -10.13 32.79
C PRO A 432 -17.67 -10.25 32.99
N SER A 433 -16.89 -10.13 31.91
CA SER A 433 -15.44 -10.31 31.95
C SER A 433 -14.67 -8.98 32.00
N ASN A 434 -13.72 -8.88 32.93
CA ASN A 434 -12.73 -7.80 32.97
C ASN A 434 -11.58 -8.01 31.96
N SER A 435 -11.66 -9.03 31.12
CA SER A 435 -10.56 -9.42 30.24
C SER A 435 -10.33 -8.42 29.11
N LEU A 436 -9.08 -8.00 28.95
CA LEU A 436 -8.62 -7.19 27.81
C LEU A 436 -8.43 -8.01 26.51
N PHE A 437 -8.83 -9.28 26.48
CA PHE A 437 -8.54 -10.23 25.39
C PHE A 437 -7.03 -10.28 25.09
N GLU A 438 -6.23 -10.52 26.12
CA GLU A 438 -4.78 -10.34 26.11
C GLU A 438 -4.08 -11.06 24.96
N ARG A 439 -4.51 -12.27 24.62
CA ARG A 439 -3.95 -13.06 23.51
C ARG A 439 -3.88 -12.26 22.21
N ARG A 440 -4.91 -11.44 21.93
CA ARG A 440 -4.95 -10.56 20.75
C ARG A 440 -3.94 -9.42 20.86
N LEU A 441 -3.77 -8.84 22.06
CA LEU A 441 -2.84 -7.75 22.32
C LEU A 441 -1.39 -8.23 22.21
N TYR A 442 -1.04 -9.35 22.87
CA TYR A 442 0.27 -9.98 22.78
C TYR A 442 0.60 -10.35 21.33
N LYS A 443 -0.32 -11.05 20.63
CA LYS A 443 -0.14 -11.39 19.22
C LYS A 443 0.11 -10.15 18.33
N ARG A 444 -0.51 -9.01 18.63
CA ARG A 444 -0.42 -7.83 17.76
C ARG A 444 0.77 -6.92 18.08
N PHE A 445 1.20 -6.85 19.34
CA PHE A 445 2.12 -5.80 19.81
C PHE A 445 3.38 -6.30 20.52
N THR A 446 3.60 -7.62 20.63
CA THR A 446 4.81 -8.16 21.28
C THR A 446 5.51 -9.21 20.42
N HIS A 447 6.71 -9.61 20.85
CA HIS A 447 7.52 -10.63 20.18
C HIS A 447 6.80 -11.99 20.07
N LEU A 448 5.85 -12.28 20.96
CA LEU A 448 5.05 -13.51 20.93
C LEU A 448 4.21 -13.67 19.66
N GLY A 449 3.87 -12.55 19.01
CA GLY A 449 3.18 -12.56 17.73
C GLY A 449 4.09 -12.33 16.52
N ALA A 450 5.40 -12.30 16.70
CA ALA A 450 6.34 -11.95 15.64
C ALA A 450 6.73 -13.14 14.74
N LYS A 451 6.48 -14.39 15.18
CA LYS A 451 6.81 -15.57 14.37
C LYS A 451 5.68 -15.92 13.41
N ARG A 452 6.04 -16.31 12.18
CA ARG A 452 5.09 -16.91 11.24
C ARG A 452 4.67 -18.27 11.79
N ARG A 453 3.36 -18.55 11.80
CA ARG A 453 2.84 -19.87 12.21
C ARG A 453 1.63 -20.27 11.38
N LEU A 454 1.52 -21.56 11.09
CA LEU A 454 0.32 -22.15 10.51
C LEU A 454 -0.86 -21.97 11.47
N ARG A 455 -2.02 -21.63 10.92
CA ARG A 455 -3.26 -21.67 11.70
C ARG A 455 -3.76 -23.11 11.75
N TRP A 456 -4.17 -23.52 12.93
CA TRP A 456 -4.85 -24.78 13.18
C TRP A 456 -6.31 -24.46 13.51
N ILE A 457 -7.22 -25.28 13.02
CA ILE A 457 -8.66 -25.17 13.31
C ILE A 457 -9.07 -26.45 14.03
N ALA A 458 -9.94 -26.31 15.02
CA ALA A 458 -10.52 -27.45 15.71
C ALA A 458 -11.23 -28.35 14.69
N ASP A 459 -10.95 -29.64 14.78
CA ASP A 459 -11.53 -30.65 13.92
C ASP A 459 -11.75 -31.89 14.76
N SER A 460 -13.02 -32.16 15.08
CA SER A 460 -13.43 -33.32 15.86
C SER A 460 -13.15 -34.64 15.15
N SER A 461 -12.92 -34.62 13.82
CA SER A 461 -12.55 -35.80 13.05
C SER A 461 -11.04 -36.06 13.01
N SER A 462 -10.21 -35.14 13.53
CA SER A 462 -8.76 -35.32 13.65
C SER A 462 -8.40 -36.01 14.96
N THR A 463 -7.44 -36.94 14.92
CA THR A 463 -6.89 -37.61 16.12
C THR A 463 -6.31 -36.65 17.15
N THR A 464 -5.86 -35.47 16.72
CA THR A 464 -5.33 -34.42 17.63
C THR A 464 -6.40 -33.42 18.08
N GLY A 465 -7.63 -33.53 17.58
CA GLY A 465 -8.69 -32.53 17.74
C GLY A 465 -8.47 -31.26 16.90
N TYR A 466 -7.43 -31.22 16.07
CA TYR A 466 -7.09 -30.08 15.22
C TYR A 466 -6.66 -30.53 13.82
N ARG A 467 -7.06 -29.76 12.80
CA ARG A 467 -6.55 -29.93 11.43
C ARG A 467 -5.70 -28.77 10.98
N ARG A 468 -4.72 -29.10 10.13
CA ARG A 468 -3.84 -28.12 9.50
C ARG A 468 -4.63 -27.30 8.48
N THR A 469 -4.43 -25.97 8.50
CA THR A 469 -4.97 -25.10 7.44
C THR A 469 -3.89 -24.69 6.45
N THR A 470 -4.30 -24.10 5.33
CA THR A 470 -3.42 -23.38 4.40
C THR A 470 -3.17 -21.92 4.81
N LEU A 471 -3.80 -21.46 5.89
CA LEU A 471 -3.73 -20.07 6.35
C LEU A 471 -2.59 -19.89 7.35
N TYR A 472 -1.87 -18.78 7.22
CA TYR A 472 -0.76 -18.43 8.10
C TYR A 472 -1.08 -17.17 8.91
N ASP A 473 -0.65 -17.17 10.17
CA ASP A 473 -0.34 -15.93 10.89
C ASP A 473 1.03 -15.45 10.40
N TRP A 474 1.07 -14.35 9.66
CA TRP A 474 2.29 -13.84 9.00
C TRP A 474 3.21 -13.03 9.92
N GLY A 475 2.90 -12.94 11.21
CA GLY A 475 3.61 -12.12 12.18
C GLY A 475 2.96 -10.75 12.41
N ASN A 476 3.68 -9.84 13.07
CA ASN A 476 3.23 -8.49 13.39
C ASN A 476 4.29 -7.44 13.01
N PHE A 477 4.16 -6.20 13.48
CA PHE A 477 5.12 -5.15 13.14
C PHE A 477 6.54 -5.45 13.64
N ILE A 478 6.71 -6.20 14.73
CA ILE A 478 8.03 -6.63 15.19
C ILE A 478 8.66 -7.62 14.21
N SER A 479 7.88 -8.46 13.53
CA SER A 479 8.39 -9.32 12.44
C SER A 479 9.02 -8.49 11.32
N TYR A 480 8.37 -7.38 10.95
CA TYR A 480 8.90 -6.43 9.98
C TYR A 480 10.21 -5.80 10.48
N LEU A 481 10.25 -5.37 11.75
CA LEU A 481 11.46 -4.77 12.34
C LEU A 481 12.62 -5.78 12.43
N ASN A 482 12.35 -7.03 12.80
CA ASN A 482 13.36 -8.10 12.83
C ASN A 482 13.93 -8.37 11.44
N LYS A 483 13.05 -8.47 10.43
CA LYS A 483 13.48 -8.63 9.02
C LYS A 483 14.33 -7.45 8.57
N ALA A 484 13.89 -6.23 8.91
CA ALA A 484 14.63 -5.02 8.58
C ALA A 484 16.00 -4.95 9.25
N ASP A 485 16.12 -5.32 10.52
CA ASP A 485 17.40 -5.38 11.23
C ASP A 485 18.35 -6.37 10.57
N SER A 486 17.85 -7.57 10.22
CA SER A 486 18.65 -8.61 9.54
C SER A 486 19.14 -8.16 8.15
N VAL A 487 18.28 -7.56 7.33
CA VAL A 487 18.68 -7.08 5.99
C VAL A 487 19.67 -5.92 6.10
N MET A 488 19.47 -5.02 7.06
CA MET A 488 20.35 -3.85 7.25
C MET A 488 21.61 -4.18 8.05
N ALA A 489 21.80 -5.42 8.52
CA ALA A 489 22.96 -5.82 9.32
C ALA A 489 24.28 -5.63 8.55
N ARG A 490 24.27 -5.86 7.22
CA ARG A 490 25.43 -5.64 6.34
C ARG A 490 25.92 -4.19 6.32
N ILE A 491 25.02 -3.24 6.56
CA ILE A 491 25.31 -1.80 6.63
C ILE A 491 25.63 -1.39 8.08
N ASN A 492 24.77 -1.81 9.01
CA ASN A 492 24.81 -1.33 10.39
C ASN A 492 25.94 -1.93 11.23
N HIS A 493 26.47 -3.09 10.84
CA HIS A 493 27.37 -3.95 11.61
C HIS A 493 26.90 -4.20 13.06
N SER A 494 25.59 -4.05 13.31
CA SER A 494 24.98 -4.09 14.64
C SER A 494 23.44 -4.09 14.57
N ASN A 495 22.81 -4.47 15.69
CA ASN A 495 21.34 -4.57 15.81
C ASN A 495 20.66 -3.20 16.08
N ASN A 496 20.95 -2.20 15.24
CA ASN A 496 20.50 -0.82 15.44
C ASN A 496 18.97 -0.68 15.40
N ILE A 497 18.28 -1.43 14.55
CA ILE A 497 16.81 -1.37 14.44
C ILE A 497 16.17 -2.06 15.64
N VAL A 498 16.73 -3.19 16.11
CA VAL A 498 16.29 -3.84 17.37
C VAL A 498 16.34 -2.89 18.56
N ARG A 499 17.43 -2.12 18.67
CA ARG A 499 17.59 -1.11 19.74
C ARG A 499 16.49 -0.04 19.70
N GLN A 500 15.90 0.27 18.53
CA GLN A 500 14.82 1.27 18.43
C GLN A 500 13.51 0.82 19.11
N TYR A 501 13.24 -0.49 19.18
CA TYR A 501 12.00 -1.02 19.76
C TYR A 501 12.20 -1.82 21.05
N ARG A 502 13.40 -1.86 21.63
CA ARG A 502 13.69 -2.55 22.91
C ARG A 502 12.73 -2.20 24.06
N LYS A 503 12.20 -0.97 24.08
CA LYS A 503 11.24 -0.51 25.10
C LYS A 503 9.80 -0.99 24.89
N VAL A 504 9.47 -1.67 23.78
CA VAL A 504 8.10 -2.10 23.46
C VAL A 504 7.54 -3.02 24.54
N TRP A 505 8.31 -4.00 25.01
CA TRP A 505 7.85 -4.94 26.04
C TRP A 505 7.50 -4.25 27.36
N LYS A 506 8.39 -3.37 27.85
CA LYS A 506 8.16 -2.55 29.04
C LYS A 506 6.93 -1.66 28.87
N ASN A 507 6.84 -0.95 27.74
CA ASN A 507 5.72 -0.05 27.45
C ASN A 507 4.38 -0.80 27.33
N PHE A 508 4.37 -2.02 26.79
CA PHE A 508 3.19 -2.86 26.70
C PHE A 508 2.67 -3.23 28.10
N HIS A 509 3.54 -3.69 28.99
CA HIS A 509 3.14 -4.09 30.36
C HIS A 509 2.74 -2.89 31.22
N MET A 510 3.40 -1.75 31.04
CA MET A 510 2.97 -0.49 31.66
C MET A 510 1.55 -0.12 31.24
N LEU A 511 1.24 -0.16 29.93
CA LEU A 511 -0.13 0.10 29.44
C LEU A 511 -1.14 -0.94 29.92
N LYS A 512 -0.73 -2.22 30.01
CA LYS A 512 -1.57 -3.29 30.56
C LYS A 512 -1.94 -3.03 32.02
N LYS A 513 -0.95 -2.69 32.87
CA LYS A 513 -1.18 -2.36 34.28
C LYS A 513 -2.12 -1.17 34.43
N LEU A 514 -1.87 -0.09 33.68
CA LEU A 514 -2.75 1.08 33.70
C LEU A 514 -4.17 0.74 33.23
N ALA A 515 -4.31 -0.10 32.21
CA ALA A 515 -5.62 -0.49 31.70
C ALA A 515 -6.43 -1.32 32.71
N TYR A 516 -5.81 -2.25 33.45
CA TYR A 516 -6.51 -3.01 34.49
C TYR A 516 -6.88 -2.15 35.69
N LYS A 517 -5.95 -1.29 36.15
CA LYS A 517 -6.25 -0.31 37.20
C LYS A 517 -7.47 0.55 36.84
N GLU A 518 -7.54 1.04 35.59
CA GLU A 518 -8.67 1.83 35.11
C GLU A 518 -10.00 1.05 35.05
N ILE A 519 -9.95 -0.28 34.88
CA ILE A 519 -11.13 -1.15 34.88
C ILE A 519 -11.60 -1.38 36.32
N GLU A 520 -10.67 -1.69 37.23
CA GLU A 520 -10.93 -1.89 38.65
C GLU A 520 -11.56 -0.65 39.28
N GLU A 521 -11.02 0.55 39.02
CA GLU A 521 -11.55 1.82 39.53
C GLU A 521 -12.94 2.20 38.98
N SER A 522 -13.41 1.53 37.93
CA SER A 522 -14.65 1.89 37.23
C SER A 522 -15.84 0.97 37.53
N LYS A 523 -15.62 -0.12 38.25
CA LYS A 523 -16.68 -0.99 38.70
C LYS A 523 -16.96 -0.69 40.19
N PRO A 524 -18.24 -0.54 40.57
CA PRO A 524 -18.64 -0.29 41.95
C PRO A 524 -18.26 -1.43 42.89
#